data_AF-A0A317JIX1-F1
#
_entry.id   AF-A0A317JIX1-F1
#
_cell.length_a   1.000
_cell.length_b   1.000
_cell.length_c   1.000
_cell.angle_alpha   90.00
_cell.angle_beta   90.00
_cell.angle_gamma   90.00
#
_symmetry.space_group_name_H-M   'P 1'
#
loop_
_entity.id
_entity.type
_entity.pdbx_description
1 polymer ?
#
loop_
_entity_poly.entity_id
_entity_poly.type
_entity_poly.pdbx_seq_one_letter_code
_entity_poly.pdbx_strand_id
1 'polypeptide(L)'
;MFQFEIYKQNFWRMSASLLAVLGSFLLGCTKTENLHDVQVGSFAAPPDVVAIKLSKYVPQQGNGFQHLYVSNFSVKVENNQLALSTSRDSLSDSMKQQLAADYGFTVGSAESAVRFFADLLLFSLGVKLPQQYLLHCSSNLALSTSNDALIYTDTRQAGSPQEFLGLRDCEKTYMGLNPKTFDYSGNGIPDYLKLRCGLNPLNKNDAYVSTAGDGVANIDKCKRNVPIDQNFFSQPSQTFAYQYSSQVSADGTMEFDINNIPILNGGADNFIAFYFVESDLTTNAETLTSAFTILKGGMSGKTLAIDYWGTSANNLLNQEISLP
;
A
#
# COMPACT_ATOMS: atom_id res chain seq x y z
N MET A 1 -12.21 13.66 -25.90
CA MET A 1 -12.92 14.01 -24.66
C MET A 1 -13.93 12.90 -24.41
N PHE A 2 -13.48 11.78 -23.83
CA PHE A 2 -14.35 10.68 -23.42
C PHE A 2 -14.37 10.71 -21.90
N GLN A 3 -15.44 11.27 -21.32
CA GLN A 3 -15.75 11.09 -19.90
C GLN A 3 -16.24 9.66 -19.73
N PHE A 4 -15.41 8.81 -19.12
CA PHE A 4 -15.88 7.54 -18.60
C PHE A 4 -16.61 7.82 -17.27
N GLU A 5 -17.93 7.98 -17.34
CA GLU A 5 -18.80 7.78 -16.18
C GLU A 5 -18.82 6.29 -15.83
N ILE A 6 -17.88 5.85 -15.01
CA ILE A 6 -17.99 4.57 -14.30
C ILE A 6 -17.88 4.87 -12.81
N TYR A 7 -18.95 5.44 -12.26
CA TYR A 7 -19.21 5.45 -10.83
C TYR A 7 -20.66 5.05 -10.62
N LYS A 8 -20.85 3.74 -10.46
CA LYS A 8 -21.92 3.05 -9.74
C LYS A 8 -21.89 1.60 -10.21
N GLN A 9 -21.53 0.67 -9.33
CA GLN A 9 -22.43 -0.36 -8.81
C GLN A 9 -21.64 -1.49 -8.15
N ASN A 10 -22.03 -1.76 -6.89
CA ASN A 10 -22.03 -3.07 -6.25
C ASN A 10 -20.67 -3.73 -5.98
N PHE A 11 -19.95 -3.18 -5.00
CA PHE A 11 -19.27 -4.05 -4.04
C PHE A 11 -20.32 -4.92 -3.33
N TRP A 12 -20.02 -6.20 -3.12
CA TRP A 12 -20.82 -7.27 -2.50
C TRP A 12 -21.70 -8.13 -3.42
N ARG A 13 -21.14 -9.27 -3.86
CA ARG A 13 -21.70 -10.64 -3.76
C ARG A 13 -20.88 -11.61 -4.62
N MET A 14 -19.95 -12.36 -4.02
CA MET A 14 -19.48 -13.62 -4.61
C MET A 14 -20.22 -14.77 -3.92
N SER A 15 -21.17 -15.36 -4.63
CA SER A 15 -21.76 -16.64 -4.28
C SER A 15 -20.85 -17.77 -4.77
N ALA A 16 -20.45 -18.65 -3.85
CA ALA A 16 -19.69 -19.84 -4.10
C ALA A 16 -20.38 -20.77 -5.11
N SER A 17 -19.60 -21.39 -6.01
CA SER A 17 -20.00 -22.62 -6.68
C SER A 17 -18.77 -23.49 -6.94
N LEU A 18 -18.84 -24.66 -6.33
CA LEU A 18 -17.89 -25.75 -6.31
C LEU A 18 -17.88 -26.46 -7.68
N LEU A 19 -16.72 -26.72 -8.27
CA LEU A 19 -16.56 -27.88 -9.17
C LEU A 19 -15.08 -28.26 -9.33
N ALA A 20 -14.76 -29.47 -8.88
CA ALA A 20 -13.50 -30.14 -9.08
C ALA A 20 -13.57 -31.03 -10.33
N VAL A 21 -12.53 -31.03 -11.17
CA VAL A 21 -12.17 -32.17 -12.04
C VAL A 21 -10.65 -32.24 -12.21
N LEU A 22 -10.11 -33.44 -11.98
CA LEU A 22 -8.71 -33.88 -12.16
C LEU A 22 -8.31 -34.03 -13.65
N GLY A 23 -7.02 -33.85 -13.96
CA GLY A 23 -6.44 -34.29 -15.23
C GLY A 23 -4.96 -33.92 -15.43
N SER A 24 -4.09 -34.94 -15.44
CA SER A 24 -2.63 -34.92 -15.26
C SER A 24 -1.76 -34.65 -16.51
N PHE A 25 -0.61 -33.99 -16.24
CA PHE A 25 0.77 -34.14 -16.77
C PHE A 25 1.09 -34.22 -18.28
N LEU A 26 2.06 -33.37 -18.70
CA LEU A 26 3.28 -33.75 -19.44
C LEU A 26 4.40 -32.70 -19.24
N LEU A 27 5.63 -33.20 -19.09
CA LEU A 27 6.86 -32.52 -18.64
C LEU A 27 7.61 -31.76 -19.76
N GLY A 28 8.26 -30.65 -19.39
CA GLY A 28 9.30 -29.96 -20.17
C GLY A 28 10.18 -29.07 -19.28
N CYS A 29 11.49 -29.20 -19.41
CA CYS A 29 12.53 -28.86 -18.42
C CYS A 29 12.67 -27.39 -17.97
N THR A 30 13.12 -27.27 -16.72
CA THR A 30 13.32 -26.09 -15.87
C THR A 30 14.67 -25.40 -16.03
N LYS A 31 14.67 -24.07 -15.82
CA LYS A 31 15.53 -23.42 -14.80
C LYS A 31 14.92 -22.08 -14.40
N THR A 32 13.85 -22.15 -13.62
CA THR A 32 13.37 -21.04 -12.79
C THR A 32 13.91 -21.31 -11.40
N GLU A 33 14.69 -20.38 -10.85
CA GLU A 33 15.06 -20.45 -9.44
C GLU A 33 13.77 -20.46 -8.62
N ASN A 34 13.57 -21.54 -7.87
CA ASN A 34 12.43 -21.68 -6.98
C ASN A 34 12.51 -20.56 -5.95
N LEU A 35 11.67 -19.54 -6.10
CA LEU A 35 11.13 -18.84 -4.93
C LEU A 35 10.46 -19.93 -4.10
N HIS A 36 10.99 -20.16 -2.90
CA HIS A 36 10.42 -21.12 -1.96
C HIS A 36 8.91 -20.93 -1.91
N ASP A 37 8.16 -22.00 -2.22
CA ASP A 37 6.73 -22.07 -2.00
C ASP A 37 6.46 -21.74 -0.52
N VAL A 38 6.07 -20.49 -0.25
CA VAL A 38 5.52 -20.10 1.02
C VAL A 38 4.16 -20.78 1.07
N GLN A 39 4.07 -21.86 1.85
CA GLN A 39 2.81 -22.53 2.14
C GLN A 39 1.80 -21.47 2.59
N VAL A 40 0.83 -21.15 1.72
CA VAL A 40 -0.32 -20.30 2.04
C VAL A 40 -1.26 -21.14 2.89
N GLY A 41 -0.86 -21.34 4.14
CA GLY A 41 -1.69 -21.92 5.18
C GLY A 41 -2.49 -20.81 5.83
N SER A 42 -3.80 -21.01 5.97
CA SER A 42 -4.63 -20.25 6.88
C SER A 42 -3.92 -20.08 8.23
N PHE A 43 -3.54 -18.86 8.58
CA PHE A 43 -2.90 -18.64 9.87
C PHE A 43 -3.95 -18.80 10.98
N ALA A 44 -3.87 -19.93 11.70
CA ALA A 44 -4.55 -20.15 12.98
C ALA A 44 -3.78 -19.52 14.16
N ALA A 45 -2.60 -18.94 13.89
CA ALA A 45 -1.75 -18.23 14.84
C ALA A 45 -1.56 -16.78 14.37
N PRO A 46 -1.37 -15.81 15.29
CA PRO A 46 -1.06 -14.43 14.90
C PRO A 46 0.18 -14.37 13.99
N PRO A 47 0.26 -13.39 13.07
CA PRO A 47 1.40 -13.26 12.17
C PRO A 47 2.66 -12.93 12.97
N ASP A 48 3.82 -13.18 12.37
CA ASP A 48 5.05 -12.56 12.85
C ASP A 48 4.91 -11.04 12.75
N VAL A 49 5.45 -10.34 13.75
CA VAL A 49 5.38 -8.88 13.82
C VAL A 49 6.72 -8.26 14.13
N VAL A 50 6.90 -7.03 13.70
CA VAL A 50 8.03 -6.17 14.06
C VAL A 50 7.50 -4.88 14.68
N ALA A 51 8.34 -4.22 15.49
CA ALA A 51 8.11 -2.88 15.98
C ALA A 51 9.14 -1.90 15.40
N ILE A 52 8.73 -0.66 15.17
CA ILE A 52 9.61 0.42 14.70
C ILE A 52 9.47 1.59 15.67
N LYS A 53 10.60 2.04 16.20
CA LYS A 53 10.73 3.27 16.97
C LYS A 53 11.38 4.34 16.10
N LEU A 54 10.65 5.41 15.83
CA LEU A 54 11.12 6.56 15.09
C LEU A 54 11.39 7.72 16.04
N SER A 55 12.60 8.26 16.01
CA SER A 55 13.07 9.30 16.94
C SER A 55 13.46 10.58 16.20
N LYS A 56 13.60 11.69 16.94
CA LYS A 56 14.11 12.97 16.44
C LYS A 56 13.28 13.60 15.31
N TYR A 57 11.99 13.28 15.23
CA TYR A 57 11.12 13.94 14.25
C TYR A 57 10.88 15.39 14.64
N VAL A 58 11.04 16.29 13.67
CA VAL A 58 10.70 17.71 13.79
C VAL A 58 9.98 18.11 12.50
N PRO A 59 8.77 18.70 12.56
CA PRO A 59 8.12 19.25 11.39
C PRO A 59 9.00 20.28 10.68
N GLN A 60 8.83 20.43 9.36
CA GLN A 60 9.52 21.49 8.63
C GLN A 60 9.15 22.88 9.18
N GLN A 61 10.06 23.84 9.03
CA GLN A 61 9.84 25.19 9.55
C GLN A 61 8.56 25.80 8.94
N GLY A 62 7.61 26.18 9.81
CA GLY A 62 6.32 26.74 9.38
C GLY A 62 5.22 25.70 9.19
N ASN A 63 5.53 24.41 9.29
CA ASN A 63 4.57 23.32 9.19
C ASN A 63 4.23 22.71 10.56
N GLY A 64 3.07 22.06 10.63
CA GLY A 64 2.65 21.20 11.73
C GLY A 64 2.46 19.77 11.26
N PHE A 65 2.78 18.81 12.13
CA PHE A 65 2.50 17.40 11.89
C PHE A 65 0.99 17.14 11.79
N GLN A 66 0.59 16.35 10.80
CA GLN A 66 -0.81 15.92 10.63
C GLN A 66 -0.94 14.40 10.79
N HIS A 67 -0.24 13.63 9.96
CA HIS A 67 -0.37 12.17 9.92
C HIS A 67 0.96 11.47 9.69
N LEU A 68 1.08 10.29 10.31
CA LEU A 68 2.06 9.27 9.94
C LEU A 68 1.29 8.03 9.46
N TYR A 69 1.59 7.58 8.24
CA TYR A 69 1.18 6.27 7.75
C TYR A 69 2.40 5.38 7.61
N VAL A 70 2.26 4.14 8.06
CA VAL A 70 3.23 3.08 7.83
C VAL A 70 2.49 1.94 7.17
N SER A 71 3.07 1.35 6.14
CA SER A 71 2.42 0.24 5.43
C SER A 71 3.47 -0.78 5.02
N ASN A 72 3.18 -2.05 5.30
CA ASN A 72 3.93 -3.16 4.73
C ASN A 72 3.33 -3.48 3.37
N PHE A 73 4.11 -3.28 2.32
CA PHE A 73 3.66 -3.49 0.95
C PHE A 73 3.72 -4.95 0.54
N SER A 74 4.50 -5.78 1.23
CA SER A 74 4.64 -7.20 0.93
C SER A 74 3.44 -8.04 1.40
N VAL A 75 2.50 -7.47 2.16
CA VAL A 75 1.35 -8.17 2.70
C VAL A 75 0.06 -7.37 2.55
N LYS A 76 -1.06 -8.08 2.53
CA LYS A 76 -2.41 -7.50 2.51
C LYS A 76 -3.30 -8.27 3.47
N VAL A 77 -4.04 -7.56 4.31
CA VAL A 77 -5.11 -8.18 5.10
C VAL A 77 -6.34 -8.37 4.20
N GLU A 78 -6.76 -9.60 4.00
CA GLU A 78 -7.94 -9.97 3.25
C GLU A 78 -8.57 -11.24 3.80
N ASN A 79 -9.89 -11.38 3.71
CA ASN A 79 -10.61 -12.60 4.14
C ASN A 79 -10.16 -13.12 5.51
N ASN A 80 -9.96 -12.21 6.48
CA ASN A 80 -9.52 -12.52 7.83
C ASN A 80 -8.12 -13.18 7.90
N GLN A 81 -7.26 -12.93 6.91
CA GLN A 81 -5.93 -13.50 6.80
C GLN A 81 -4.92 -12.45 6.34
N LEU A 82 -3.65 -12.66 6.67
CA LEU A 82 -2.54 -11.92 6.09
C LEU A 82 -2.08 -12.65 4.82
N ALA A 83 -2.35 -12.09 3.65
CA ALA A 83 -1.97 -12.63 2.37
C ALA A 83 -0.68 -11.98 1.85
N LEU A 84 0.11 -12.74 1.10
CA LEU A 84 1.30 -12.25 0.39
C LEU A 84 0.88 -11.35 -0.78
N SER A 85 1.60 -10.25 -0.99
CA SER A 85 1.54 -9.43 -2.20
C SER A 85 2.94 -9.32 -2.80
N THR A 86 3.27 -10.24 -3.70
CA THR A 86 4.58 -10.33 -4.35
C THR A 86 4.88 -9.06 -5.17
N SER A 87 3.87 -8.54 -5.86
CA SER A 87 3.94 -7.31 -6.67
C SER A 87 3.85 -6.00 -5.87
N ARG A 88 3.66 -6.06 -4.54
CA ARG A 88 3.64 -4.89 -3.64
C ARG A 88 2.55 -3.84 -3.93
N ASP A 89 1.56 -4.19 -4.73
CA ASP A 89 0.53 -3.28 -5.25
C ASP A 89 -0.81 -3.36 -4.49
N SER A 90 -0.86 -3.97 -3.31
CA SER A 90 -2.09 -4.20 -2.50
C SER A 90 -3.10 -5.19 -3.06
N LEU A 91 -2.83 -5.80 -4.21
CA LEU A 91 -3.52 -7.02 -4.59
C LEU A 91 -2.67 -8.18 -4.10
N SER A 92 -3.28 -9.06 -3.30
CA SER A 92 -2.61 -10.28 -2.89
C SER A 92 -2.45 -11.24 -4.06
N ASP A 93 -1.51 -12.17 -3.91
CA ASP A 93 -1.26 -13.21 -4.90
C ASP A 93 -2.52 -14.09 -5.11
N SER A 94 -3.23 -14.40 -4.02
CA SER A 94 -4.52 -15.10 -4.03
C SER A 94 -5.58 -14.33 -4.81
N MET A 95 -5.70 -13.03 -4.57
CA MET A 95 -6.69 -12.20 -5.25
C MET A 95 -6.34 -12.04 -6.73
N LYS A 96 -5.06 -11.90 -7.09
CA LYS A 96 -4.64 -11.85 -8.50
C LYS A 96 -4.96 -13.15 -9.24
N GLN A 97 -4.74 -14.31 -8.62
CA GLN A 97 -5.11 -15.59 -9.21
C GLN A 97 -6.62 -15.69 -9.45
N GLN A 98 -7.45 -15.22 -8.51
CA GLN A 98 -8.91 -15.21 -8.66
C GLN A 98 -9.37 -14.26 -9.77
N LEU A 99 -8.68 -13.12 -9.94
CA LEU A 99 -9.03 -12.08 -10.92
C LEU A 99 -8.38 -12.29 -12.30
N ALA A 100 -7.50 -13.28 -12.46
CA ALA A 100 -6.71 -13.48 -13.67
C ALA A 100 -7.55 -13.63 -14.94
N ALA A 101 -8.66 -14.38 -14.89
CA ALA A 101 -9.53 -14.58 -16.05
C ALA A 101 -10.24 -13.29 -16.53
N ASP A 102 -10.60 -12.43 -15.59
CA ASP A 102 -11.38 -11.22 -15.83
C ASP A 102 -10.52 -10.00 -16.18
N TYR A 103 -9.34 -9.91 -15.55
CA TYR A 103 -8.48 -8.73 -15.59
C TYR A 103 -7.10 -9.00 -16.20
N GLY A 104 -6.70 -10.26 -16.40
CA GLY A 104 -5.37 -10.61 -16.91
C GLY A 104 -4.24 -10.41 -15.90
N PHE A 105 -4.54 -10.35 -14.60
CA PHE A 105 -3.55 -10.12 -13.55
C PHE A 105 -2.61 -11.32 -13.33
N THR A 106 -1.38 -11.01 -12.95
CA THR A 106 -0.31 -11.97 -12.67
C THR A 106 0.32 -11.64 -11.32
N VAL A 107 0.67 -12.68 -10.56
CA VAL A 107 1.13 -12.57 -9.16
C VAL A 107 2.41 -11.72 -9.00
N GLY A 108 3.35 -11.81 -9.96
CA GLY A 108 4.66 -11.18 -9.87
C GLY A 108 4.77 -9.79 -10.51
N SER A 109 3.69 -9.25 -11.09
CA SER A 109 3.74 -7.95 -11.76
C SER A 109 2.74 -7.00 -11.14
N ALA A 110 3.16 -5.78 -10.79
CA ALA A 110 2.23 -4.71 -10.41
C ALA A 110 1.43 -4.17 -11.60
N GLU A 111 1.90 -4.43 -12.83
CA GLU A 111 1.33 -3.96 -14.10
C GLU A 111 1.27 -5.16 -15.05
N SER A 112 0.21 -5.97 -14.97
CA SER A 112 0.19 -7.28 -15.64
C SER A 112 -0.15 -7.20 -17.12
N ALA A 113 -1.23 -6.49 -17.45
CA ALA A 113 -1.81 -6.52 -18.78
C ALA A 113 -1.48 -5.27 -19.62
N VAL A 114 -1.37 -4.10 -18.98
CA VAL A 114 -1.06 -2.83 -19.65
C VAL A 114 0.00 -2.10 -18.87
N ARG A 115 1.07 -1.72 -19.58
CA ARG A 115 2.18 -0.97 -19.00
C ARG A 115 1.69 0.36 -18.43
N PHE A 116 2.25 0.76 -17.29
CA PHE A 116 1.99 2.00 -16.55
C PHE A 116 0.63 2.11 -15.88
N PHE A 117 -0.17 1.04 -15.86
CA PHE A 117 -1.41 1.01 -15.09
C PHE A 117 -1.30 -0.10 -14.04
N ALA A 118 -1.36 0.29 -12.77
CA ALA A 118 -1.32 -0.65 -11.67
C ALA A 118 -2.56 -1.55 -11.67
N ASP A 119 -2.38 -2.85 -11.41
CA ASP A 119 -3.48 -3.80 -11.34
C ASP A 119 -4.52 -3.38 -10.28
N LEU A 120 -4.07 -2.83 -9.14
CA LEU A 120 -4.96 -2.28 -8.11
C LEU A 120 -5.89 -1.19 -8.64
N LEU A 121 -5.38 -0.30 -9.49
CA LEU A 121 -6.17 0.76 -10.08
C LEU A 121 -7.22 0.18 -11.04
N LEU A 122 -6.78 -0.71 -11.93
CA LEU A 122 -7.66 -1.37 -12.90
C LEU A 122 -8.78 -2.13 -12.20
N PHE A 123 -8.46 -2.81 -11.10
CA PHE A 123 -9.43 -3.46 -10.23
C PHE A 123 -10.39 -2.46 -9.60
N SER A 124 -9.88 -1.40 -8.98
CA SER A 124 -10.67 -0.37 -8.29
C SER A 124 -11.62 0.38 -9.22
N LEU A 125 -11.24 0.59 -10.47
CA LEU A 125 -12.06 1.21 -11.51
C LEU A 125 -12.97 0.21 -12.24
N GLY A 126 -12.85 -1.10 -11.98
CA GLY A 126 -13.63 -2.13 -12.66
C GLY A 126 -13.26 -2.31 -14.14
N VAL A 127 -12.07 -1.93 -14.56
CA VAL A 127 -11.62 -2.00 -15.96
C VAL A 127 -11.15 -3.41 -16.29
N LYS A 128 -12.00 -4.18 -16.97
CA LYS A 128 -11.75 -5.58 -17.35
C LYS A 128 -10.80 -5.67 -18.53
N LEU A 129 -10.17 -6.83 -18.72
CA LEU A 129 -9.09 -7.05 -19.70
C LEU A 129 -9.36 -6.47 -21.11
N PRO A 130 -10.54 -6.63 -21.73
CA PRO A 130 -10.79 -6.06 -23.07
C PRO A 130 -10.72 -4.52 -23.12
N GLN A 131 -11.08 -3.85 -22.02
CA GLN A 131 -11.09 -2.39 -21.93
C GLN A 131 -9.71 -1.82 -21.62
N GLN A 132 -8.83 -2.62 -20.99
CA GLN A 132 -7.50 -2.16 -20.59
C GLN A 132 -6.66 -1.76 -21.81
N TYR A 133 -6.79 -2.45 -22.94
CA TYR A 133 -6.09 -2.13 -24.19
C TYR A 133 -6.46 -0.76 -24.79
N LEU A 134 -7.50 -0.10 -24.29
CA LEU A 134 -7.89 1.27 -24.68
C LEU A 134 -7.18 2.34 -23.84
N LEU A 135 -6.49 1.93 -22.78
CA LEU A 135 -5.76 2.82 -21.90
C LEU A 135 -4.39 3.14 -22.49
N HIS A 136 -3.96 4.39 -22.32
CA HIS A 136 -2.66 4.84 -22.78
C HIS A 136 -2.10 5.86 -21.80
N CYS A 137 -0.85 5.65 -21.41
CA CYS A 137 -0.08 6.59 -20.61
C CYS A 137 1.17 6.99 -21.37
N SER A 138 1.33 8.27 -21.67
CA SER A 138 2.55 8.77 -22.31
C SER A 138 3.73 8.68 -21.34
N SER A 139 4.95 8.47 -21.85
CA SER A 139 6.14 8.31 -21.01
C SER A 139 6.36 9.49 -20.04
N ASN A 140 6.02 10.71 -20.45
CA ASN A 140 6.16 11.89 -19.59
C ASN A 140 5.24 11.84 -18.36
N LEU A 141 4.01 11.33 -18.52
CA LEU A 141 3.08 11.17 -17.40
C LEU A 141 3.37 9.89 -16.61
N ALA A 142 3.88 8.86 -17.28
CA ALA A 142 4.23 7.59 -16.65
C ALA A 142 5.43 7.72 -15.70
N LEU A 143 6.45 8.46 -16.12
CA LEU A 143 7.73 8.59 -15.41
C LEU A 143 7.75 9.80 -14.46
N SER A 144 6.65 10.53 -14.34
CA SER A 144 6.53 11.59 -13.36
C SER A 144 6.61 10.99 -11.96
N THR A 145 7.45 11.60 -11.13
CA THR A 145 7.71 11.16 -9.74
C THR A 145 7.10 12.13 -8.74
N SER A 146 6.34 13.12 -9.20
CA SER A 146 5.82 14.16 -8.35
C SER A 146 4.56 13.68 -7.62
N ASN A 147 4.52 13.95 -6.32
CA ASN A 147 3.34 13.99 -5.46
C ASN A 147 2.92 12.68 -4.77
N ASP A 148 2.82 11.51 -5.41
CA ASP A 148 2.42 10.28 -4.66
C ASP A 148 3.07 9.00 -5.18
N ALA A 149 4.29 9.15 -5.67
CA ALA A 149 5.09 8.06 -6.20
C ALA A 149 6.18 7.70 -5.20
N LEU A 150 6.31 6.42 -4.88
CA LEU A 150 7.47 5.87 -4.23
C LEU A 150 8.23 5.00 -5.23
N ILE A 151 9.47 5.35 -5.46
CA ILE A 151 10.30 4.73 -6.49
C ILE A 151 11.51 4.09 -5.83
N TYR A 152 11.78 2.85 -6.18
CA TYR A 152 12.97 2.17 -5.69
C TYR A 152 13.52 1.18 -6.71
N THR A 153 14.78 0.82 -6.54
CA THR A 153 15.44 -0.24 -7.29
C THR A 153 15.94 -1.24 -6.26
N ASP A 154 15.59 -2.52 -6.39
CA ASP A 154 16.11 -3.54 -5.48
C ASP A 154 17.59 -3.80 -5.79
N THR A 155 18.48 -3.10 -5.09
CA THR A 155 19.94 -3.17 -5.28
C THR A 155 20.53 -4.55 -4.97
N ARG A 156 19.76 -5.42 -4.31
CA ARG A 156 20.16 -6.77 -3.92
C ARG A 156 20.05 -7.74 -5.10
N GLN A 157 19.29 -7.34 -6.12
CA GLN A 157 19.21 -8.00 -7.41
C GLN A 157 19.84 -7.09 -8.47
N ALA A 158 21.10 -7.35 -8.81
CA ALA A 158 21.81 -6.57 -9.81
C ALA A 158 21.05 -6.56 -11.15
N GLY A 159 20.64 -5.36 -11.59
CA GLY A 159 19.86 -5.19 -12.82
C GLY A 159 18.35 -5.28 -12.65
N SER A 160 17.83 -5.29 -11.41
CA SER A 160 16.39 -5.16 -11.17
C SER A 160 15.85 -3.86 -11.79
N PRO A 161 14.66 -3.90 -12.42
CA PRO A 161 14.04 -2.68 -12.93
C PRO A 161 13.64 -1.78 -11.76
N GLN A 162 13.57 -0.47 -12.03
CA GLN A 162 13.00 0.48 -11.09
C GLN A 162 11.51 0.16 -10.91
N GLU A 163 11.10 -0.04 -9.67
CA GLU A 163 9.72 -0.26 -9.29
C GLU A 163 9.06 1.07 -8.93
N PHE A 164 7.77 1.17 -9.26
CA PHE A 164 6.95 2.35 -9.01
C PHE A 164 5.76 1.93 -8.14
N LEU A 165 5.74 2.43 -6.91
CA LEU A 165 4.73 2.18 -5.91
C LEU A 165 3.99 3.48 -5.63
N GLY A 166 2.81 3.66 -6.19
CA GLY A 166 2.12 4.94 -6.13
C GLY A 166 1.08 5.09 -7.22
N LEU A 167 0.61 6.32 -7.43
CA LEU A 167 -0.18 6.70 -8.60
C LEU A 167 0.65 7.56 -9.55
N ARG A 168 0.71 7.15 -10.82
CA ARG A 168 1.30 7.94 -11.90
C ARG A 168 0.37 9.09 -12.29
N ASP A 169 0.92 10.14 -12.89
CA ASP A 169 0.12 11.31 -13.30
C ASP A 169 -1.01 10.95 -14.27
N CYS A 170 -0.77 9.99 -15.17
CA CYS A 170 -1.82 9.50 -16.07
C CYS A 170 -2.92 8.76 -15.32
N GLU A 171 -2.58 7.90 -14.37
CA GLU A 171 -3.55 7.21 -13.52
C GLU A 171 -4.41 8.20 -12.75
N LYS A 172 -3.77 9.22 -12.14
CA LYS A 172 -4.46 10.33 -11.49
C LYS A 172 -5.42 11.03 -12.44
N THR A 173 -5.00 11.28 -13.68
CA THR A 173 -5.86 11.87 -14.72
C THR A 173 -7.06 10.99 -15.06
N TYR A 174 -6.88 9.67 -15.22
CA TYR A 174 -7.97 8.73 -15.48
C TYR A 174 -8.98 8.67 -14.34
N MET A 175 -8.52 8.89 -13.11
CA MET A 175 -9.38 8.99 -11.92
C MET A 175 -10.03 10.36 -11.73
N GLY A 176 -9.71 11.36 -12.56
CA GLY A 176 -10.17 12.74 -12.39
C GLY A 176 -9.47 13.50 -11.26
N LEU A 177 -8.34 13.00 -10.77
CA LEU A 177 -7.50 13.64 -9.76
C LEU A 177 -6.57 14.67 -10.40
N ASN A 178 -6.02 15.56 -9.58
CA ASN A 178 -4.98 16.50 -9.97
C ASN A 178 -3.60 15.82 -9.82
N PRO A 179 -2.83 15.65 -10.91
CA PRO A 179 -1.51 15.05 -10.81
C PRO A 179 -0.52 15.83 -9.94
N LYS A 180 -0.78 17.13 -9.71
CA LYS A 180 0.10 18.04 -8.94
C LYS A 180 -0.07 17.99 -7.42
N THR A 181 -1.02 17.22 -6.92
CA THR A 181 -1.31 17.09 -5.48
C THR A 181 -1.13 15.64 -5.08
N PHE A 182 -0.79 15.36 -3.82
CA PHE A 182 -0.68 13.99 -3.33
C PHE A 182 -1.96 13.49 -2.68
N ASP A 183 -2.70 14.39 -2.04
CA ASP A 183 -4.07 14.19 -1.56
C ASP A 183 -4.97 15.18 -2.30
N TYR A 184 -5.74 14.66 -3.26
CA TYR A 184 -6.63 15.48 -4.06
C TYR A 184 -7.78 16.08 -3.24
N SER A 185 -8.22 15.36 -2.22
CA SER A 185 -9.43 15.69 -1.45
C SER A 185 -9.15 16.49 -0.18
N GLY A 186 -7.88 16.55 0.25
CA GLY A 186 -7.37 17.34 1.38
C GLY A 186 -7.93 16.86 2.72
N ASN A 187 -7.87 15.55 2.98
CA ASN A 187 -8.22 14.95 4.27
C ASN A 187 -7.03 14.34 5.01
N GLY A 188 -5.81 14.55 4.51
CA GLY A 188 -4.56 14.06 5.07
C GLY A 188 -4.24 12.61 4.71
N ILE A 189 -4.94 11.98 3.76
CA ILE A 189 -4.62 10.63 3.25
C ILE A 189 -4.14 10.75 1.79
N PRO A 190 -2.89 10.41 1.47
CA PRO A 190 -2.42 10.33 0.08
C PRO A 190 -3.34 9.48 -0.81
N ASP A 191 -3.55 9.91 -2.05
CA ASP A 191 -4.50 9.33 -3.02
C ASP A 191 -4.25 7.84 -3.25
N TYR A 192 -2.98 7.43 -3.34
CA TYR A 192 -2.59 6.03 -3.48
C TYR A 192 -2.90 5.23 -2.22
N LEU A 193 -2.64 5.78 -1.02
CA LEU A 193 -3.00 5.11 0.24
C LEU A 193 -4.51 4.95 0.38
N LYS A 194 -5.30 5.92 -0.10
CA LYS A 194 -6.76 5.78 -0.17
C LYS A 194 -7.16 4.55 -1.00
N LEU A 195 -6.57 4.36 -2.18
CA LEU A 195 -6.83 3.15 -2.98
C LEU A 195 -6.42 1.87 -2.26
N ARG A 196 -5.25 1.85 -1.61
CA ARG A 196 -4.80 0.68 -0.83
C ARG A 196 -5.78 0.32 0.29
N CYS A 197 -6.43 1.32 0.88
CA CYS A 197 -7.45 1.13 1.91
C CYS A 197 -8.86 0.80 1.39
N GLY A 198 -9.11 0.93 0.09
CA GLY A 198 -10.46 0.83 -0.49
C GLY A 198 -11.31 2.10 -0.34
N LEU A 199 -10.68 3.26 -0.14
CA LEU A 199 -11.33 4.58 -0.11
C LEU A 199 -11.33 5.24 -1.50
N ASN A 200 -12.14 6.29 -1.65
CA ASN A 200 -12.24 7.07 -2.87
C ASN A 200 -11.41 8.37 -2.78
N PRO A 201 -10.36 8.54 -3.60
CA PRO A 201 -9.58 9.78 -3.67
C PRO A 201 -10.37 11.05 -3.98
N LEU A 202 -11.53 10.96 -4.63
CA LEU A 202 -12.39 12.11 -4.91
C LEU A 202 -13.28 12.53 -3.74
N ASN A 203 -13.42 11.69 -2.71
CA ASN A 203 -14.32 11.94 -1.60
C ASN A 203 -13.53 12.18 -0.32
N LYS A 204 -13.49 13.41 0.18
CA LYS A 204 -12.80 13.69 1.45
C LYS A 204 -13.49 13.09 2.67
N ASN A 205 -14.83 12.97 2.61
CA ASN A 205 -15.64 12.65 3.78
C ASN A 205 -15.59 11.16 4.13
N ASP A 206 -15.21 10.29 3.18
CA ASP A 206 -15.11 8.85 3.43
C ASP A 206 -14.01 8.48 4.44
N ALA A 207 -13.02 9.34 4.65
CA ALA A 207 -12.01 9.16 5.68
C ALA A 207 -12.60 9.19 7.11
N TYR A 208 -13.65 9.98 7.32
CA TYR A 208 -14.20 10.26 8.65
C TYR A 208 -15.42 9.41 9.01
N VAL A 209 -15.94 8.62 8.07
CA VAL A 209 -17.02 7.68 8.35
C VAL A 209 -16.47 6.35 8.89
N SER A 210 -17.31 5.61 9.61
CA SER A 210 -17.05 4.22 9.99
C SER A 210 -17.80 3.30 9.04
N THR A 211 -17.12 2.79 7.99
CA THR A 211 -17.77 1.94 6.97
C THR A 211 -18.33 0.65 7.57
N ALA A 212 -17.64 0.05 8.53
CA ALA A 212 -18.11 -1.16 9.23
C ALA A 212 -19.17 -0.88 10.32
N GLY A 213 -19.48 0.39 10.63
CA GLY A 213 -20.42 0.77 11.69
C GLY A 213 -19.95 0.44 13.11
N ASP A 214 -18.64 0.25 13.32
CA ASP A 214 -18.03 -0.07 14.62
C ASP A 214 -17.59 1.18 15.41
N GLY A 215 -17.73 2.37 14.83
CA GLY A 215 -17.33 3.63 15.45
C GLY A 215 -15.84 3.99 15.28
N VAL A 216 -15.07 3.18 14.55
CA VAL A 216 -13.70 3.53 14.15
C VAL A 216 -13.74 4.14 12.74
N ALA A 217 -13.17 5.34 12.60
CA ALA A 217 -13.13 6.05 11.32
C ALA A 217 -12.18 5.35 10.32
N ASN A 218 -12.49 5.47 9.03
CA ASN A 218 -11.71 4.81 7.99
C ASN A 218 -10.25 5.28 7.92
N ILE A 219 -9.96 6.54 8.25
CA ILE A 219 -8.59 7.06 8.35
C ILE A 219 -7.77 6.32 9.42
N ASP A 220 -8.40 5.98 10.54
CA ASP A 220 -7.73 5.22 11.60
C ASP A 220 -7.53 3.76 11.18
N LYS A 221 -8.49 3.17 10.48
CA LYS A 221 -8.35 1.82 9.91
C LYS A 221 -7.24 1.75 8.87
N CYS A 222 -7.13 2.76 8.01
CA CYS A 222 -6.02 2.93 7.08
C CYS A 222 -4.66 2.93 7.78
N LYS A 223 -4.49 3.78 8.80
CA LYS A 223 -3.25 3.82 9.59
C LYS A 223 -2.96 2.47 10.23
N ARG A 224 -4.00 1.81 10.77
CA ARG A 224 -3.86 0.57 11.52
C ARG A 224 -3.79 -0.69 10.64
N ASN A 225 -3.72 -0.60 9.31
CA ASN A 225 -3.73 -1.77 8.43
C ASN A 225 -4.96 -2.69 8.66
N VAL A 226 -6.13 -2.08 8.86
CA VAL A 226 -7.41 -2.78 9.00
C VAL A 226 -8.29 -2.46 7.79
N PRO A 227 -8.90 -3.47 7.12
CA PRO A 227 -9.87 -3.21 6.06
C PRO A 227 -11.05 -2.36 6.56
N ILE A 228 -11.43 -1.34 5.79
CA ILE A 228 -12.41 -0.32 6.23
C ILE A 228 -13.80 -0.91 6.52
N ASP A 229 -14.14 -2.01 5.84
CA ASP A 229 -15.39 -2.76 5.91
C ASP A 229 -15.42 -3.84 7.00
N GLN A 230 -14.30 -4.07 7.69
CA GLN A 230 -14.22 -5.04 8.79
C GLN A 230 -14.36 -4.37 10.15
N ASN A 231 -14.98 -5.08 11.10
CA ASN A 231 -15.14 -4.59 12.47
C ASN A 231 -13.80 -4.66 13.24
N PHE A 232 -13.28 -3.49 13.63
CA PHE A 232 -12.01 -3.33 14.33
C PHE A 232 -11.93 -4.07 15.67
N PHE A 233 -13.05 -4.18 16.39
CA PHE A 233 -13.08 -4.82 17.72
C PHE A 233 -13.24 -6.34 17.66
N SER A 234 -13.45 -6.89 16.47
CA SER A 234 -13.54 -8.32 16.25
C SER A 234 -12.21 -8.90 15.80
N GLN A 235 -11.96 -10.16 16.16
CA GLN A 235 -10.87 -10.90 15.57
C GLN A 235 -11.23 -11.33 14.14
N PRO A 236 -10.26 -11.34 13.21
CA PRO A 236 -8.83 -11.12 13.45
C PRO A 236 -8.35 -9.69 13.18
N SER A 237 -9.24 -8.70 13.04
CA SER A 237 -8.83 -7.32 12.71
C SER A 237 -7.83 -6.74 13.72
N GLN A 238 -7.98 -7.05 15.02
CA GLN A 238 -7.01 -6.62 16.05
C GLN A 238 -5.66 -7.33 15.95
N THR A 239 -5.62 -8.57 15.46
CA THR A 239 -4.38 -9.34 15.29
C THR A 239 -3.44 -8.66 14.29
N PHE A 240 -3.99 -8.08 13.22
CA PHE A 240 -3.21 -7.44 12.15
C PHE A 240 -3.04 -5.92 12.34
N ALA A 241 -3.64 -5.36 13.39
CA ALA A 241 -3.73 -3.92 13.57
C ALA A 241 -2.41 -3.33 14.06
N TYR A 242 -1.92 -2.29 13.38
CA TYR A 242 -0.76 -1.55 13.83
C TYR A 242 -1.16 -0.73 15.05
N GLN A 243 -0.21 -0.55 15.97
CA GLN A 243 -0.43 0.20 17.21
C GLN A 243 0.52 1.39 17.23
N TYR A 244 -0.07 2.59 17.23
CA TYR A 244 0.67 3.85 17.22
C TYR A 244 0.66 4.48 18.61
N SER A 245 1.82 4.89 19.08
CA SER A 245 1.97 5.86 20.15
C SER A 245 2.97 6.93 19.76
N SER A 246 2.79 8.13 20.29
CA SER A 246 3.72 9.23 20.08
C SER A 246 3.94 10.01 21.36
N GLN A 247 5.14 10.55 21.52
CA GLN A 247 5.49 11.37 22.66
C GLN A 247 6.43 12.50 22.22
N VAL A 248 6.39 13.62 22.94
CA VAL A 248 7.33 14.72 22.76
C VAL A 248 8.49 14.51 23.71
N SER A 249 9.70 14.43 23.15
CA SER A 249 10.95 14.29 23.89
C SER A 249 11.36 15.60 24.56
N ALA A 250 12.24 15.50 25.56
CA ALA A 250 12.69 16.66 26.34
C ALA A 250 13.44 17.72 25.50
N ASP A 251 13.98 17.33 24.35
CA ASP A 251 14.63 18.19 23.37
C ASP A 251 13.65 18.87 22.39
N GLY A 252 12.34 18.64 22.57
CA GLY A 252 11.28 19.19 21.72
C GLY A 252 11.02 18.41 20.44
N THR A 253 11.75 17.32 20.19
CA THR A 253 11.48 16.41 19.06
C THR A 253 10.32 15.47 19.39
N MET A 254 9.71 14.86 18.37
CA MET A 254 8.71 13.81 18.58
C MET A 254 9.31 12.42 18.34
N GLU A 255 8.84 11.47 19.13
CA GLU A 255 9.07 10.04 18.96
C GLU A 255 7.75 9.36 18.60
N PHE A 256 7.84 8.36 17.73
CA PHE A 256 6.71 7.50 17.34
C PHE A 256 7.11 6.04 17.55
N ASP A 257 6.27 5.29 18.27
CA ASP A 257 6.37 3.84 18.30
C ASP A 257 5.23 3.26 17.44
N ILE A 258 5.62 2.46 16.46
CA ILE A 258 4.71 1.71 15.59
C ILE A 258 4.92 0.23 15.89
N ASN A 259 4.04 -0.33 16.70
CA ASN A 259 4.08 -1.72 17.14
C ASN A 259 3.13 -2.59 16.30
N ASN A 260 3.35 -3.91 16.39
CA ASN A 260 2.48 -4.92 15.78
C ASN A 260 2.36 -4.78 14.24
N ILE A 261 3.46 -4.45 13.55
CA ILE A 261 3.52 -4.42 12.08
C ILE A 261 3.65 -5.88 11.59
N PRO A 262 2.62 -6.47 10.96
CA PRO A 262 2.67 -7.83 10.45
C PRO A 262 3.69 -7.94 9.31
N ILE A 263 4.48 -9.01 9.35
CA ILE A 263 5.49 -9.32 8.35
C ILE A 263 5.33 -10.77 7.86
N LEU A 264 5.84 -11.05 6.66
CA LEU A 264 5.94 -12.40 6.14
C LEU A 264 6.83 -13.26 7.05
N ASN A 265 6.33 -14.43 7.44
CA ASN A 265 7.07 -15.44 8.20
C ASN A 265 8.15 -16.11 7.30
N GLY A 266 9.15 -16.72 7.92
CA GLY A 266 9.99 -17.73 7.25
C GLY A 266 11.14 -17.18 6.40
N GLY A 267 11.50 -15.90 6.57
CA GLY A 267 12.72 -15.35 5.98
C GLY A 267 12.53 -14.50 4.72
N ALA A 268 11.28 -14.27 4.30
CA ALA A 268 10.97 -13.39 3.18
C ALA A 268 11.15 -11.91 3.54
N ASP A 269 11.52 -11.11 2.55
CA ASP A 269 11.77 -9.69 2.73
C ASP A 269 10.46 -8.88 2.75
N ASN A 270 10.39 -7.89 3.64
CA ASN A 270 9.22 -7.04 3.80
C ASN A 270 9.54 -5.59 3.40
N PHE A 271 8.76 -5.05 2.47
CA PHE A 271 8.89 -3.68 2.04
C PHE A 271 8.03 -2.78 2.92
N ILE A 272 8.65 -1.98 3.79
CA ILE A 272 7.93 -1.07 4.67
C ILE A 272 8.10 0.35 4.13
N ALA A 273 6.99 1.04 3.92
CA ALA A 273 6.96 2.44 3.51
C ALA A 273 6.40 3.32 4.64
N PHE A 274 6.93 4.53 4.71
CA PHE A 274 6.56 5.56 5.68
C PHE A 274 6.11 6.81 4.92
N TYR A 275 5.07 7.46 5.44
CA TYR A 275 4.50 8.68 4.87
C TYR A 275 4.19 9.66 5.99
N PHE A 276 4.93 10.76 6.04
CA PHE A 276 4.66 11.89 6.91
C PHE A 276 3.90 12.95 6.13
N VAL A 277 2.72 13.30 6.64
CA VAL A 277 1.92 14.41 6.16
C VAL A 277 2.06 15.56 7.14
N GLU A 278 2.47 16.71 6.63
CA GLU A 278 2.55 17.97 7.35
C GLU A 278 1.69 19.00 6.66
N SER A 279 1.23 20.00 7.40
CA SER A 279 0.49 21.15 6.86
C SER A 279 1.21 22.44 7.20
N ASP A 280 1.34 23.33 6.23
CA ASP A 280 1.74 24.72 6.46
C ASP A 280 0.73 25.40 7.40
N LEU A 281 1.23 25.97 8.50
CA LEU A 281 0.41 26.54 9.57
C LEU A 281 -0.33 27.83 9.17
N THR A 282 -0.02 28.40 8.00
CA THR A 282 -0.61 29.66 7.50
C THR A 282 -1.57 29.44 6.33
N THR A 283 -1.23 28.53 5.42
CA THR A 283 -1.97 28.27 4.19
C THR A 283 -2.80 26.99 4.25
N ASN A 284 -2.54 26.12 5.23
CA ASN A 284 -3.03 24.73 5.28
C ASN A 284 -2.63 23.89 4.04
N ALA A 285 -1.62 24.32 3.28
CA ALA A 285 -1.07 23.52 2.19
C ALA A 285 -0.37 22.30 2.79
N GLU A 286 -0.68 21.11 2.29
CA GLU A 286 -0.07 19.89 2.79
C GLU A 286 1.20 19.52 2.02
N THR A 287 2.15 18.88 2.72
CA THR A 287 3.38 18.34 2.15
C THR A 287 3.54 16.88 2.57
N LEU A 288 4.12 16.06 1.69
CA LEU A 288 4.35 14.64 1.91
C LEU A 288 5.86 14.35 1.97
N THR A 289 6.33 13.78 3.06
CA THR A 289 7.69 13.22 3.16
C THR A 289 7.59 11.71 3.26
N SER A 290 8.20 10.98 2.34
CA SER A 290 8.18 9.52 2.32
C SER A 290 9.56 8.88 2.52
N ALA A 291 9.56 7.60 2.82
CA ALA A 291 10.73 6.73 2.72
C ALA A 291 10.30 5.28 2.71
N PHE A 292 11.24 4.40 2.45
CA PHE A 292 11.03 2.98 2.56
C PHE A 292 12.26 2.27 3.12
N THR A 293 12.06 1.03 3.52
CA THR A 293 13.12 0.12 3.93
C THR A 293 12.72 -1.30 3.56
N ILE A 294 13.70 -2.15 3.27
CA ILE A 294 13.48 -3.56 2.99
C ILE A 294 14.00 -4.37 4.17
N LEU A 295 13.07 -4.81 5.02
CA LEU A 295 13.38 -5.67 6.16
C LEU A 295 13.74 -7.06 5.67
N LYS A 296 14.91 -7.55 6.08
CA LYS A 296 15.33 -8.92 5.80
C LYS A 296 14.50 -9.93 6.58
N GLY A 297 14.55 -11.18 6.13
CA GLY A 297 14.07 -12.31 6.91
C GLY A 297 14.62 -12.36 8.33
N GLY A 298 13.83 -12.86 9.29
CA GLY A 298 14.28 -13.05 10.69
C GLY A 298 14.16 -11.82 11.59
N MET A 299 13.29 -10.87 11.24
CA MET A 299 13.02 -9.66 12.02
C MET A 299 11.82 -9.79 12.98
N SER A 300 11.18 -10.97 13.03
CA SER A 300 10.07 -11.24 13.95
C SER A 300 10.46 -10.98 15.40
N GLY A 301 9.59 -10.28 16.12
CA GLY A 301 9.75 -9.90 17.53
C GLY A 301 10.78 -8.79 17.79
N LYS A 302 11.47 -8.28 16.77
CA LYS A 302 12.47 -7.21 16.97
C LYS A 302 11.81 -5.84 17.05
N THR A 303 12.48 -4.93 17.75
CA THR A 303 12.20 -3.49 17.73
C THR A 303 13.35 -2.80 17.00
N LEU A 304 13.02 -2.08 15.94
CA LEU A 304 13.99 -1.40 15.08
C LEU A 304 13.94 0.10 15.34
N ALA A 305 15.10 0.70 15.64
CA ALA A 305 15.19 2.13 15.89
C ALA A 305 15.69 2.86 14.66
N ILE A 306 14.99 3.94 14.28
CA ILE A 306 15.39 4.87 13.22
C ILE A 306 15.30 6.30 13.72
N ASP A 307 16.28 7.11 13.35
CA ASP A 307 16.12 8.57 13.43
C ASP A 307 15.33 9.04 12.20
N TYR A 308 14.57 10.11 12.37
CA TYR A 308 13.88 10.75 11.27
C TYR A 308 14.87 11.23 10.20
N TRP A 309 14.56 10.92 8.94
CA TRP A 309 15.43 11.16 7.78
C TRP A 309 15.08 12.44 7.01
N GLY A 310 13.86 12.95 7.18
CA GLY A 310 13.34 14.09 6.42
C GLY A 310 14.04 15.40 6.78
N THR A 311 15.06 15.77 6.03
CA THR A 311 15.86 17.00 6.25
C THR A 311 15.72 18.03 5.13
N SER A 312 14.94 17.73 4.09
CA SER A 312 14.79 18.57 2.89
C SER A 312 13.38 19.15 2.78
N ALA A 313 13.28 20.45 2.48
CA ALA A 313 12.04 21.19 2.27
C ALA A 313 11.33 20.89 0.92
N ASN A 314 11.66 19.77 0.28
CA ASN A 314 11.03 19.39 -0.98
C ASN A 314 9.70 18.67 -0.70
N ASN A 315 8.69 18.94 -1.54
CA ASN A 315 7.33 18.38 -1.42
C ASN A 315 7.24 16.85 -1.50
N LEU A 316 8.35 16.18 -1.84
CA LEU A 316 8.46 14.72 -1.80
C LEU A 316 9.92 14.31 -1.61
N LEU A 317 10.17 13.47 -0.60
CA LEU A 317 11.45 12.81 -0.38
C LEU A 317 11.20 11.31 -0.48
N ASN A 318 11.95 10.60 -1.32
CA ASN A 318 11.89 9.14 -1.44
C ASN A 318 13.27 8.59 -1.15
N GLN A 319 13.49 8.15 0.09
CA GLN A 319 14.78 7.64 0.52
C GLN A 319 14.65 6.20 1.00
N GLU A 320 15.61 5.36 0.60
CA GLU A 320 15.85 4.08 1.25
C GLU A 320 16.54 4.32 2.59
N ILE A 321 15.94 3.83 3.67
CA ILE A 321 16.51 3.88 5.01
C ILE A 321 17.09 2.51 5.31
N SER A 322 18.37 2.49 5.68
CA SER A 322 19.03 1.28 6.17
C SER A 322 18.60 1.00 7.61
N LEU A 323 18.09 -0.21 7.83
CA LEU A 323 17.79 -0.74 9.15
C LEU A 323 18.81 -1.81 9.53
N PRO A 324 19.13 -1.97 10.84
CA PRO A 324 20.09 -2.96 11.32
C PRO A 324 19.72 -4.42 11.00
#